data_AF-A0A1B6CWE4-F1
#
_entry.id   AF-A0A1B6CWE4-F1
#
_cell.length_a   1.000
_cell.length_b   1.000
_cell.length_c   1.000
_cell.angle_alpha   90.00
_cell.angle_beta   90.00
_cell.angle_gamma   90.00
#
_symmetry.space_group_name_H-M   'P 1'
#
loop_
_entity.id
_entity.type
_entity.pdbx_description
1 polymer ?
#
loop_
_entity_poly.entity_id
_entity_poly.type
_entity_poly.pdbx_seq_one_letter_code
_entity_poly.pdbx_strand_id
1 'polypeptide(L)'
;RQLVGGVFSIKTEQFFKVNGYSNLYWGWGGEDDDMGYRVEHVLSSISRPPEWIARYTMIKHQKRKPLAWKVRVKLLRTSWRRYKFDGLNTVQYRVLNITQHKMYTSLLVDVGHPPQNIRTLQQEQDALNESKKSTTS
;
A
#
# COMPACT_ATOMS: atom_id res chain seq x y z
N ARG A 1 11.28 11.47 -4.49
CA ARG A 1 10.42 10.38 -3.95
C ARG A 1 9.48 11.01 -2.94
N GLN A 2 8.18 11.04 -3.23
CA GLN A 2 7.19 11.62 -2.34
C GLN A 2 6.59 10.52 -1.46
N LEU A 3 7.09 10.38 -0.22
CA LEU A 3 6.65 9.33 0.71
C LEU A 3 5.45 9.79 1.54
N VAL A 4 4.35 9.05 1.50
CA VAL A 4 3.15 9.29 2.35
C VAL A 4 2.89 8.17 3.35
N GLY A 5 3.92 7.38 3.67
CA GLY A 5 3.79 6.29 4.63
C GLY A 5 3.77 6.73 6.09
N GLY A 6 3.24 5.87 6.96
CA GLY A 6 3.11 6.12 8.40
C GLY A 6 1.81 6.85 8.75
N VAL A 7 1.81 8.18 8.68
CA VAL A 7 0.63 9.02 8.93
C VAL A 7 0.45 9.99 7.77
N PHE A 8 -0.70 9.92 7.12
CA PHE A 8 -1.07 10.76 5.99
C PHE A 8 -2.51 11.26 6.15
N SER A 9 -2.75 12.52 5.77
CA SER A 9 -4.06 13.13 5.77
C SER A 9 -4.34 13.75 4.40
N ILE A 10 -5.55 13.55 3.91
CA ILE A 10 -6.02 14.02 2.60
C ILE A 10 -7.49 14.40 2.72
N LYS A 11 -7.88 15.47 2.04
CA LYS A 11 -9.30 15.86 1.98
C LYS A 11 -10.09 14.83 1.19
N THR A 12 -11.36 14.65 1.53
CA THR A 12 -12.25 13.71 0.85
C THR A 12 -12.29 13.95 -0.66
N GLU A 13 -12.40 15.20 -1.11
CA GLU A 13 -12.46 15.52 -2.55
C GLU A 13 -11.14 15.22 -3.25
N GLN A 14 -10.02 15.41 -2.57
CA GLN A 14 -8.69 15.07 -3.08
C GLN A 14 -8.52 13.55 -3.18
N PHE A 15 -9.01 12.79 -2.19
CA PHE A 15 -8.99 11.33 -2.21
C PHE A 15 -9.79 10.76 -3.39
N PHE A 16 -10.97 11.34 -3.67
CA PHE A 16 -11.75 11.00 -4.86
C PHE A 16 -11.00 11.35 -6.16
N LYS A 17 -10.38 12.52 -6.25
CA LYS A 17 -9.62 12.95 -7.45
C LYS A 17 -8.46 12.02 -7.79
N VAL A 18 -7.76 11.49 -6.78
CA VAL A 18 -6.65 10.53 -6.99
C VAL A 18 -7.12 9.09 -7.18
N ASN A 19 -8.44 8.85 -7.18
CA ASN A 19 -9.07 7.53 -7.20
C ASN A 19 -8.60 6.63 -6.04
N GLY A 20 -8.37 7.20 -4.85
CA GLY A 20 -7.93 6.45 -3.67
C GLY A 20 -6.61 5.65 -3.83
N TYR A 21 -6.41 4.70 -2.92
CA TYR A 21 -5.27 3.78 -2.95
C TYR A 21 -5.42 2.69 -4.02
N SER A 22 -4.29 2.14 -4.47
CA SER A 22 -4.20 1.01 -5.39
C SER A 22 -4.63 -0.31 -4.74
N ASN A 23 -5.48 -1.12 -5.40
CA ASN A 23 -5.91 -2.43 -4.88
C ASN A 23 -4.95 -3.58 -5.22
N LEU A 24 -3.86 -3.30 -5.95
CA LEU A 24 -2.93 -4.32 -6.45
C LEU A 24 -1.77 -4.69 -5.51
N TYR A 25 -1.64 -4.03 -4.37
CA TYR A 25 -0.55 -4.29 -3.41
C TYR A 25 -0.95 -5.39 -2.42
N TRP A 26 -0.71 -6.64 -2.81
CA TRP A 26 -0.94 -7.82 -1.97
C TRP A 26 0.35 -8.30 -1.29
N GLY A 27 0.78 -7.57 -0.27
CA GLY A 27 2.03 -7.82 0.45
C GLY A 27 2.53 -6.54 1.12
N TRP A 28 3.74 -6.56 1.68
CA TRP A 28 4.28 -5.37 2.33
C TRP A 28 5.06 -4.48 1.34
N GLY A 29 4.69 -3.21 1.26
CA GLY A 29 5.49 -2.13 0.69
C GLY A 29 5.14 -1.72 -0.75
N GLY A 30 5.23 -0.41 -0.96
CA GLY A 30 5.08 0.25 -2.27
C GLY A 30 3.71 0.85 -2.51
N GLU A 31 2.70 0.55 -1.70
CA GLU A 31 1.37 1.15 -1.76
C GLU A 31 1.40 2.64 -1.38
N ASP A 32 2.19 2.99 -0.36
CA ASP A 32 2.39 4.38 0.07
C ASP A 32 3.16 5.18 -0.98
N ASP A 33 4.16 4.56 -1.60
CA ASP A 33 4.90 5.17 -2.71
C ASP A 33 3.97 5.41 -3.91
N ASP A 34 3.07 4.47 -4.21
CA ASP A 34 2.07 4.61 -5.29
C ASP A 34 1.12 5.77 -5.01
N MET A 35 0.56 5.85 -3.80
CA MET A 35 -0.31 6.96 -3.40
C MET A 35 0.44 8.30 -3.49
N GLY A 36 1.70 8.34 -3.07
CA GLY A 36 2.55 9.53 -3.24
C GLY A 36 2.67 9.96 -4.70
N TYR A 37 2.88 9.03 -5.62
CA TYR A 37 2.92 9.32 -7.07
C TYR A 37 1.56 9.75 -7.62
N ARG A 38 0.45 9.18 -7.15
CA ARG A 38 -0.90 9.63 -7.56
C ARG A 38 -1.17 11.07 -7.13
N VAL A 39 -0.83 11.39 -5.88
CA VAL A 39 -0.99 12.73 -5.31
C VAL A 39 -0.12 13.73 -6.05
N GLU A 40 1.15 13.42 -6.28
CA GLU A 40 2.06 14.27 -7.06
C GLU A 40 1.55 14.49 -8.49
N HIS A 41 1.04 13.44 -9.13
CA HIS A 41 0.54 13.52 -10.50
C HIS A 41 -0.75 14.33 -10.64
N VAL A 42 -1.68 14.23 -9.68
CA VAL A 42 -3.03 14.82 -9.79
C VAL A 42 -3.18 16.13 -9.00
N LEU A 43 -2.52 16.25 -7.85
CA LEU A 43 -2.64 17.38 -6.92
C LEU A 43 -1.37 18.24 -6.87
N SER A 44 -0.30 17.83 -7.55
CA SER A 44 0.95 18.56 -7.77
C SER A 44 1.81 18.85 -6.53
N SER A 45 1.31 18.68 -5.30
CA SER A 45 2.07 18.98 -4.10
C SER A 45 1.66 18.14 -2.89
N ILE A 46 2.61 17.95 -1.98
CA ILE A 46 2.42 17.36 -0.65
C ILE A 46 2.96 18.34 0.38
N SER A 47 2.12 18.74 1.32
CA SER A 47 2.52 19.57 2.46
C SER A 47 3.10 18.71 3.58
N ARG A 48 4.10 19.22 4.30
CA ARG A 48 4.70 18.57 5.46
C ARG A 48 4.79 19.57 6.62
N PRO A 49 4.33 19.19 7.83
CA PRO A 49 4.59 19.99 9.02
C PRO A 49 6.10 20.04 9.33
N PRO A 50 6.57 21.07 10.05
CA PRO A 50 7.94 21.14 10.52
C PRO A 50 8.35 19.91 11.34
N GLU A 51 9.59 19.46 11.16
CA GLU A 51 10.11 18.22 11.77
C GLU A 51 10.08 18.23 13.30
N TRP A 52 10.25 19.40 13.92
CA TRP A 52 10.30 19.53 15.38
C TRP A 52 8.94 19.28 16.07
N ILE A 53 7.81 19.45 15.36
CA ILE A 53 6.47 19.08 15.86
C ILE A 53 6.01 17.69 15.39
N ALA A 54 6.55 17.20 14.27
CA ALA A 54 6.04 16.02 13.56
C ALA A 54 6.86 14.76 13.85
N ARG A 55 7.16 14.50 15.12
CA ARG A 55 7.94 13.33 15.55
C ARG A 55 7.00 12.18 15.94
N TYR A 56 7.27 10.99 15.41
CA TYR A 56 6.47 9.79 15.66
C TYR A 56 7.35 8.67 16.22
N THR A 57 6.81 7.91 17.17
CA THR A 57 7.46 6.72 17.72
C THR A 57 6.76 5.47 17.21
N MET A 58 7.53 4.57 16.62
CA MET A 58 7.02 3.31 16.09
C MET A 58 7.01 2.26 17.20
N ILE A 59 5.84 1.66 17.44
CA ILE A 59 5.74 0.49 18.32
C ILE A 59 6.57 -0.64 17.70
N LYS A 60 7.35 -1.33 18.53
CA LYS A 60 8.18 -2.46 18.09
C LYS A 60 7.30 -3.51 17.41
N HIS A 61 7.68 -3.90 16.21
CA HIS A 61 6.97 -4.91 15.42
C HIS A 61 7.97 -5.73 14.60
N GLN A 62 7.58 -6.96 14.26
CA GLN A 62 8.38 -7.81 13.40
C GLN A 62 8.34 -7.30 11.95
N LYS A 63 9.49 -7.25 11.29
CA LYS A 63 9.58 -6.86 9.88
C LYS A 63 8.80 -7.87 9.02
N ARG A 64 7.86 -7.36 8.22
CA ARG A 64 7.09 -8.20 7.28
C ARG A 64 7.89 -8.45 6.00
N LYS A 65 7.61 -9.59 5.35
CA LYS A 65 8.22 -9.92 4.06
C LYS A 65 7.72 -8.93 2.99
N PRO A 66 8.61 -8.25 2.26
CA PRO A 66 8.21 -7.32 1.23
C PRO A 66 7.61 -8.03 0.03
N LEU A 67 6.72 -7.35 -0.69
CA LEU A 67 6.23 -7.79 -1.98
C LEU A 67 7.40 -7.99 -2.96
N ALA A 68 7.30 -9.03 -3.78
CA ALA A 68 8.29 -9.37 -4.80
C ALA A 68 8.74 -8.12 -5.58
N TRP A 69 10.07 -7.93 -5.67
CA TRP A 69 10.70 -6.74 -6.25
C TRP A 69 10.19 -6.46 -7.66
N LYS A 70 10.11 -7.50 -8.51
CA LYS A 70 9.62 -7.38 -9.88
C LYS A 70 8.20 -6.83 -9.94
N VAL A 71 7.32 -7.29 -9.05
CA VAL A 71 5.92 -6.83 -8.95
C VAL A 71 5.90 -5.37 -8.49
N ARG A 72 6.58 -5.05 -7.39
CA ARG A 72 6.60 -3.70 -6.82
C ARG A 72 7.13 -2.66 -7.80
N VAL A 73 8.24 -2.93 -8.49
CA VAL A 73 8.80 -2.01 -9.50
C VAL A 73 7.84 -1.80 -10.66
N LYS A 74 7.19 -2.86 -11.15
CA LYS A 74 6.21 -2.76 -12.23
C LYS A 74 4.99 -1.92 -11.82
N LEU A 75 4.45 -2.17 -10.63
CA LEU A 75 3.31 -1.40 -10.09
C LEU A 75 3.63 0.09 -9.96
N LEU A 76 4.80 0.42 -9.39
CA LEU A 76 5.23 1.81 -9.21
C LEU A 76 5.45 2.54 -10.54
N ARG A 77 6.14 1.92 -11.51
CA ARG A 77 6.39 2.52 -12.84
C ARG A 77 5.11 2.79 -13.62
N THR A 78 4.05 2.03 -13.33
CA THR A 78 2.76 2.14 -14.02
C THR A 78 1.72 2.94 -13.24
N SER A 79 2.02 3.39 -12.03
CA SER A 79 1.09 4.08 -11.12
C SER A 79 0.32 5.22 -11.80
N TRP A 80 1.03 6.16 -12.43
CA TRP A 80 0.44 7.34 -13.08
C TRP A 80 -0.49 7.03 -14.27
N ARG A 81 -0.35 5.87 -14.93
CA ARG A 81 -1.31 5.43 -15.97
C ARG A 81 -2.47 4.67 -15.36
N ARG A 82 -2.15 3.84 -14.36
CA ARG A 82 -3.06 2.87 -13.77
C ARG A 82 -4.03 3.48 -12.78
N TYR A 83 -3.71 4.61 -12.13
CA TYR A 83 -4.58 5.18 -11.10
C TYR A 83 -6.01 5.45 -11.59
N LYS A 84 -6.22 5.71 -12.88
CA LYS A 84 -7.57 5.90 -13.47
C LYS A 84 -8.40 4.60 -13.52
N PHE A 85 -7.74 3.45 -13.56
CA PHE A 85 -8.36 2.13 -13.77
C PHE A 85 -8.21 1.20 -12.57
N ASP A 86 -7.55 1.64 -11.50
CA ASP A 86 -7.37 0.85 -10.29
C ASP A 86 -7.35 1.77 -9.06
N GLY A 87 -8.32 1.56 -8.18
CA GLY A 87 -8.41 2.21 -6.89
C GLY A 87 -9.83 2.19 -6.38
N LEU A 88 -10.37 3.34 -5.96
CA LEU A 88 -11.70 3.42 -5.38
C LEU A 88 -12.79 2.90 -6.33
N ASN A 89 -12.64 3.12 -7.63
CA ASN A 89 -13.57 2.63 -8.65
C ASN A 89 -13.51 1.11 -8.91
N THR A 90 -12.49 0.41 -8.44
CA THR A 90 -12.33 -1.05 -8.65
C THR A 90 -12.30 -1.86 -7.37
N VAL A 91 -12.40 -1.22 -6.20
CA VAL A 91 -12.30 -1.91 -4.92
C VAL A 91 -13.45 -2.90 -4.76
N GLN A 92 -13.11 -4.14 -4.44
CA GLN A 92 -14.07 -5.20 -4.17
C GLN A 92 -13.88 -5.68 -2.74
N TYR A 93 -14.93 -5.62 -1.96
CA TYR A 93 -14.93 -6.08 -0.58
C TYR A 93 -16.35 -6.43 -0.14
N ARG A 94 -16.44 -7.23 0.92
CA ARG A 94 -17.70 -7.54 1.60
C ARG A 94 -17.55 -7.25 3.08
N VAL A 95 -18.44 -6.41 3.61
CA VAL A 95 -18.50 -6.17 5.05
C VAL A 95 -19.13 -7.40 5.71
N LEU A 96 -18.39 -8.03 6.61
CA LEU A 96 -18.85 -9.21 7.35
C LEU A 96 -19.51 -8.82 8.66
N ASN A 97 -18.97 -7.82 9.35
CA ASN A 97 -19.50 -7.36 10.63
C ASN A 97 -19.13 -5.89 10.90
N ILE A 98 -20.01 -5.17 11.60
CA ILE A 98 -19.78 -3.82 12.11
C ILE A 98 -20.14 -3.82 13.60
N THR A 99 -19.15 -3.57 14.45
CA THR A 99 -19.34 -3.50 15.91
C THR A 99 -18.96 -2.11 16.42
N GLN A 100 -19.90 -1.43 17.05
CA GLN A 100 -19.65 -0.14 17.69
C GLN A 100 -19.17 -0.36 19.13
N HIS A 101 -17.99 0.17 19.45
CA HIS A 101 -17.46 0.25 20.82
C HIS A 101 -17.44 1.71 21.29
N LYS A 102 -17.29 1.91 22.60
CA LYS A 102 -17.26 3.25 23.19
C LYS A 102 -16.19 4.18 22.61
N MET A 103 -15.03 3.63 22.21
CA MET A 103 -13.88 4.43 21.73
C MET A 103 -13.60 4.29 20.23
N TYR A 104 -14.17 3.28 19.56
CA TYR A 104 -13.92 3.03 18.13
C TYR A 104 -15.03 2.16 17.53
N THR A 105 -15.13 2.16 16.19
CA THR A 105 -15.97 1.20 15.46
C THR A 105 -15.07 0.17 14.80
N SER A 106 -15.35 -1.11 15.02
CA SER A 106 -14.67 -2.22 14.36
C SER A 106 -15.44 -2.62 13.11
N LEU A 107 -14.76 -2.63 11.96
CA LEU A 107 -15.31 -3.13 10.70
C LEU A 107 -14.51 -4.38 10.31
N LEU A 108 -15.17 -5.53 10.29
CA LEU A 108 -14.59 -6.76 9.76
C LEU A 108 -14.95 -6.86 8.28
N VAL A 109 -13.93 -6.85 7.43
CA VAL A 109 -14.08 -6.76 5.97
C VAL A 109 -13.35 -7.92 5.30
N ASP A 110 -14.05 -8.62 4.42
CA ASP A 110 -13.50 -9.59 3.48
C ASP A 110 -13.06 -8.86 2.22
N VAL A 111 -11.75 -8.84 1.97
CA VAL A 111 -11.14 -8.20 0.80
C VAL A 111 -10.77 -9.21 -0.30
N GLY A 112 -11.15 -10.48 -0.13
CA GLY A 112 -10.82 -11.55 -1.07
C GLY A 112 -9.39 -12.07 -0.94
N HIS A 113 -8.80 -12.44 -2.09
CA HIS A 113 -7.53 -13.16 -2.15
C HIS A 113 -6.56 -12.54 -3.15
N PRO A 114 -5.24 -12.63 -2.89
CA PRO A 114 -4.24 -12.19 -3.86
C PRO A 114 -4.42 -12.93 -5.19
N PRO A 115 -4.38 -12.21 -6.33
CA PRO A 115 -4.36 -12.81 -7.65
C PRO A 115 -3.26 -13.88 -7.80
N GLN A 116 -3.57 -14.98 -8.49
CA GLN A 116 -2.69 -16.15 -8.59
C GLN A 116 -1.30 -15.82 -9.15
N ASN A 117 -1.23 -14.93 -10.15
CA ASN A 117 0.02 -14.45 -10.72
C ASN A 117 0.93 -13.74 -9.69
N ILE A 118 0.35 -12.97 -8.77
CA ILE A 118 1.13 -12.32 -7.69
C ILE A 118 1.65 -13.38 -6.71
N ARG A 119 0.83 -14.38 -6.38
CA ARG A 119 1.24 -15.51 -5.51
C ARG A 119 2.42 -16.28 -6.12
N THR A 120 2.35 -16.64 -7.39
CA THR A 120 3.42 -17.37 -8.09
C THR A 120 4.72 -16.57 -8.11
N LEU A 121 4.68 -15.29 -8.47
CA LEU A 121 5.87 -14.43 -8.48
C LEU A 121 6.50 -14.24 -7.09
N GLN A 122 5.67 -14.26 -6.03
CA GLN A 122 6.16 -14.21 -4.66
C GLN A 122 6.87 -15.51 -4.28
N GLN A 123 6.30 -16.67 -4.64
CA GLN A 123 6.91 -17.98 -4.39
C GLN A 123 8.25 -18.15 -5.12
N GLU A 124 8.33 -17.73 -6.39
CA GLU A 124 9.58 -17.74 -7.15
C GLU A 124 10.67 -16.88 -6.48
N GLN A 125 10.31 -15.69 -6.01
CA GLN A 125 11.27 -14.82 -5.32
C GLN A 125 11.70 -15.40 -3.97
N ASP A 126 10.78 -16.02 -3.23
CA ASP A 126 11.09 -16.66 -1.96
C ASP A 126 12.06 -17.84 -2.16
N ALA A 127 11.82 -18.70 -3.15
CA ALA A 127 12.72 -19.80 -3.51
C ALA A 127 14.12 -19.32 -3.93
N LEU A 128 14.20 -18.23 -4.72
CA LEU A 128 15.48 -17.61 -5.09
C LEU A 128 16.24 -17.06 -3.88
N ASN A 129 15.52 -16.48 -2.90
CA ASN A 129 16.14 -15.95 -1.69
C ASN A 129 16.65 -17.07 -0.78
N GLU A 130 15.94 -18.20 -0.70
CA GLU A 130 16.34 -19.38 0.06
C GLU A 130 17.59 -20.03 -0.54
N SER A 131 17.62 -20.23 -1.87
CA SER A 131 18.81 -20.73 -2.57
C SER A 131 20.04 -19.86 -2.31
N LYS A 132 19.90 -18.52 -2.34
CA LYS A 132 21.01 -17.61 -2.03
C LYS A 132 21.50 -17.74 -0.58
N LYS A 133 20.61 -17.96 0.39
CA LYS A 133 21.01 -18.18 1.78
C LYS A 133 21.82 -19.47 1.94
N SER A 134 21.43 -20.54 1.24
CA SER A 134 22.17 -21.82 1.29
C SER A 134 23.55 -21.77 0.64
N THR A 135 23.78 -20.87 -0.33
CA THR A 135 25.09 -20.72 -0.99
C THR A 135 26.01 -19.74 -0.26
N THR A 136 25.49 -18.97 0.69
CA THR A 136 26.25 -17.96 1.46
C THR A 136 26.50 -18.39 2.91
N SER A 137 26.21 -19.65 3.24
CA SER A 137 26.56 -20.31 4.52
C SER A 137 27.63 -21.36 4.27
#